data_AF-A0A969RJX2-F1
#
_entry.id   AF-A0A969RJX2-F1
#
_cell.length_a   1.000
_cell.length_b   1.000
_cell.length_c   1.000
_cell.angle_alpha   90.00
_cell.angle_beta   90.00
_cell.angle_gamma   90.00
#
_symmetry.space_group_name_H-M   'P 1'
#
loop_
_entity.id
_entity.type
_entity.pdbx_description
1 polymer ?
#
loop_
_entity_poly.entity_id
_entity_poly.type
_entity_poly.pdbx_seq_one_letter_code
_entity_poly.pdbx_strand_id
1 'polypeptide(L)'
;MLNLELDPETEAYLIEIAKREETTPEALIKSLIHQRWGSLQPRQTIVERRGGHPEHLLQDAPPNLSEREHRKRAIAEYLMKRHPEQFSQ
;
A
#
# COMPACT_ATOMS: atom_id res chain seq x y z
N MET A 1 19.74 12.32 -23.03
CA MET A 1 19.43 13.45 -22.13
C MET A 1 18.24 14.17 -22.72
N LEU A 2 17.21 14.42 -21.93
CA LEU A 2 16.10 15.27 -22.31
C LEU A 2 16.50 16.71 -21.97
N ASN A 3 16.52 17.62 -22.94
CA ASN A 3 16.72 19.04 -22.70
C ASN A 3 15.34 19.70 -22.66
N LEU A 4 15.06 20.45 -21.60
CA LEU A 4 13.79 21.11 -21.39
C LEU A 4 14.05 22.62 -21.29
N GLU A 5 13.43 23.38 -22.18
CA GLU A 5 13.45 24.84 -22.11
C GLU A 5 12.24 25.28 -21.30
N LEU A 6 12.49 26.02 -20.21
CA LEU A 6 11.45 26.63 -19.39
C LEU A 6 11.30 28.09 -19.83
N ASP A 7 10.09 28.60 -19.78
CA ASP A 7 9.89 30.03 -19.89
C ASP A 7 10.49 30.76 -18.66
N PRO A 8 10.85 32.04 -18.79
CA PRO A 8 11.54 32.77 -17.71
C PRO A 8 10.74 32.85 -16.40
N GLU A 9 9.42 32.85 -16.48
CA GLU A 9 8.55 32.91 -15.31
C GLU A 9 8.58 31.57 -14.54
N THR A 10 8.45 30.45 -15.26
CA THR A 10 8.56 29.11 -14.66
C THR A 10 9.94 28.84 -14.07
N GLU A 11 11.02 29.32 -14.71
CA GLU A 11 12.37 29.21 -14.17
C GLU A 11 12.51 29.99 -12.84
N ALA A 12 11.94 31.20 -12.76
CA ALA A 12 11.94 31.98 -11.53
C ALA A 12 11.21 31.25 -10.38
N TYR A 13 10.04 30.65 -10.67
CA TYR A 13 9.31 29.86 -9.68
C TYR A 13 10.11 28.64 -9.20
N LEU A 14 10.77 27.94 -10.11
CA LEU A 14 11.58 26.78 -9.76
C LEU A 14 12.73 27.16 -8.81
N ILE A 15 13.42 28.27 -9.07
CA ILE A 15 14.50 28.78 -8.23
C ILE A 15 13.95 29.21 -6.86
N GLU A 16 12.82 29.90 -6.82
CA GLU A 16 12.22 30.36 -5.57
C GLU A 16 11.80 29.19 -4.67
N ILE A 17 11.12 28.19 -5.23
CA ILE A 17 10.70 27.00 -4.49
C ILE A 17 11.92 26.22 -4.00
N ALA A 18 12.90 25.99 -4.88
CA ALA A 18 14.12 25.27 -4.50
C ALA A 18 14.87 25.97 -3.35
N LYS A 19 14.93 27.30 -3.37
CA LYS A 19 15.51 28.10 -2.28
C LYS A 19 14.73 27.95 -0.97
N ARG A 20 13.40 27.92 -1.03
CA ARG A 20 12.54 27.81 0.16
C ARG A 20 12.58 26.41 0.79
N GLU A 21 12.76 25.38 -0.02
CA GLU A 21 12.86 23.98 0.40
C GLU A 21 14.32 23.53 0.67
N GLU A 22 15.28 24.46 0.59
CA GLU A 22 16.72 24.19 0.79
C GLU A 22 17.25 23.05 -0.10
N THR A 23 16.77 22.98 -1.34
CA THR A 23 17.09 21.93 -2.30
C THR A 23 17.61 22.51 -3.62
N THR A 24 18.02 21.65 -4.56
CA THR A 24 18.42 22.08 -5.90
C THR A 24 17.24 22.04 -6.86
N PRO A 25 17.20 22.90 -7.90
CA PRO A 25 16.18 22.86 -8.96
C PRO A 25 16.04 21.46 -9.59
N GLU A 26 17.16 20.77 -9.81
CA GLU A 26 17.16 19.41 -10.36
C GLU A 26 16.50 18.39 -9.41
N ALA A 27 16.83 18.45 -8.12
CA ALA A 27 16.24 17.55 -7.12
C ALA A 27 14.74 17.82 -6.96
N LEU A 28 14.33 19.09 -6.99
CA LEU A 28 12.94 19.51 -6.96
C LEU A 28 12.16 18.96 -8.16
N ILE A 29 12.68 19.12 -9.38
CA ILE A 29 12.05 18.57 -10.60
C ILE A 29 11.89 17.05 -10.48
N LYS A 30 12.92 16.33 -10.04
CA LYS A 30 12.85 14.87 -9.87
C LYS A 30 11.76 14.48 -8.87
N SER A 31 11.65 15.20 -7.75
CA SER A 31 10.62 14.98 -6.73
C SER A 31 9.21 15.23 -7.29
N LEU A 32 9.01 16.36 -7.97
CA LEU A 32 7.72 16.73 -8.57
C LEU A 32 7.27 15.72 -9.64
N ILE A 33 8.19 15.27 -10.49
CA ILE A 33 7.90 14.23 -11.50
C ILE A 33 7.52 12.92 -10.80
N HIS A 34 8.26 12.51 -9.78
CA HIS A 34 7.96 11.29 -9.04
C HIS A 34 6.57 11.35 -8.37
N GLN A 35 6.26 12.46 -7.71
CA GLN A 35 4.96 12.69 -7.09
C GLN A 35 3.84 12.70 -8.13
N ARG A 36 4.04 13.38 -9.27
CA ARG A 36 3.05 13.43 -10.35
C ARG A 36 2.83 12.04 -10.94
N TRP A 37 3.90 11.31 -11.22
CA TRP A 37 3.84 9.93 -11.69
C TRP A 37 3.04 9.04 -10.74
N GLY A 38 3.32 9.12 -9.43
CA GLY A 38 2.57 8.40 -8.40
C GLY A 38 1.08 8.78 -8.38
N SER A 39 0.76 10.06 -8.52
CA SER A 39 -0.64 10.55 -8.53
C SER A 39 -1.44 10.11 -9.76
N LEU A 40 -0.76 9.85 -10.88
CA LEU A 40 -1.37 9.36 -12.12
C LEU A 40 -1.60 7.85 -12.08
N GLN A 41 -0.92 7.13 -11.19
CA GLN A 41 -1.17 5.69 -11.06
C GLN A 41 -2.57 5.46 -10.48
N PRO A 42 -3.34 4.50 -11.03
CA PRO A 42 -4.62 4.13 -10.45
C PRO A 42 -4.42 3.71 -9.00
N ARG A 43 -5.33 4.14 -8.12
CA ARG A 43 -5.32 3.68 -6.74
C ARG A 43 -5.46 2.16 -6.73
N GLN A 44 -4.41 1.48 -6.28
CA GLN A 44 -4.47 0.04 -6.08
C GLN A 44 -5.57 -0.30 -5.07
N THR A 45 -6.44 -1.22 -5.47
CA THR A 45 -7.43 -1.84 -4.58
C THR A 45 -6.73 -2.57 -3.43
N ILE A 46 -7.46 -2.88 -2.36
CA ILE A 46 -6.92 -3.69 -1.25
C ILE A 46 -6.37 -5.03 -1.75
N VAL A 47 -7.01 -5.61 -2.77
CA VAL A 47 -6.62 -6.88 -3.40
C VAL A 47 -5.26 -6.73 -4.10
N GLU A 48 -5.11 -5.72 -4.96
CA GLU A 48 -3.85 -5.46 -5.68
C GLU A 48 -2.70 -5.15 -4.72
N ARG A 49 -2.96 -4.35 -3.66
CA ARG A 49 -1.97 -4.07 -2.62
C ARG A 49 -1.52 -5.32 -1.86
N ARG A 50 -2.35 -6.37 -1.81
CA ARG A 50 -2.05 -7.66 -1.17
C ARG A 50 -1.43 -8.68 -2.13
N GLY A 51 -1.15 -8.30 -3.38
CA GLY A 51 -0.57 -9.19 -4.39
C GLY A 51 -1.60 -10.00 -5.17
N GLY A 52 -2.87 -9.59 -5.17
CA GLY A 52 -3.94 -10.26 -5.92
C GLY A 52 -4.93 -11.00 -5.03
N HIS A 53 -5.80 -11.80 -5.67
CA HIS A 53 -6.74 -12.64 -4.95
C HIS A 53 -6.02 -13.85 -4.35
N PRO A 54 -6.33 -14.25 -3.10
CA PRO A 54 -5.77 -15.46 -2.50
C PRO A 54 -6.12 -16.71 -3.33
N GLU A 55 -5.10 -17.44 -3.77
CA GLU A 55 -5.23 -18.61 -4.67
C GLU A 55 -5.94 -19.80 -4.01
N HIS A 56 -5.84 -19.93 -2.68
CA HIS A 56 -6.38 -21.05 -1.92
C HIS A 56 -7.39 -20.60 -0.86
N LEU A 57 -8.14 -19.52 -1.15
CA LEU A 57 -9.12 -18.99 -0.20
C LEU A 57 -10.20 -20.02 0.09
N LEU A 58 -10.21 -20.53 1.33
CA LEU A 58 -11.21 -21.48 1.82
C LEU A 58 -11.24 -22.80 1.02
N GLN A 59 -10.15 -23.18 0.34
CA GLN A 59 -10.12 -24.40 -0.47
C GLN A 59 -10.35 -25.67 0.37
N ASP A 60 -9.77 -25.72 1.58
CA ASP A 60 -9.92 -26.84 2.51
C ASP A 60 -10.96 -26.54 3.62
N ALA A 61 -11.74 -25.47 3.44
CA ALA A 61 -12.71 -25.05 4.43
C ALA A 61 -13.92 -26.01 4.41
N PRO A 62 -14.34 -26.57 5.56
CA PRO A 62 -15.64 -27.20 5.71
C PRO A 62 -16.78 -26.37 5.09
N PRO A 63 -17.74 -26.99 4.38
CA PRO A 63 -18.81 -26.27 3.68
C PRO A 63 -19.75 -25.48 4.62
N ASN A 64 -19.75 -25.81 5.91
CA ASN A 64 -20.53 -25.14 6.95
C ASN A 64 -19.77 -24.02 7.68
N LEU A 65 -18.56 -23.63 7.25
CA LEU A 65 -17.81 -22.51 7.85
C LEU A 65 -18.46 -21.14 7.61
N SER A 66 -19.50 -21.04 6.80
CA SER A 66 -20.33 -19.84 6.75
C SER A 66 -21.18 -19.67 8.01
N GLU A 67 -21.48 -20.77 8.71
CA GLU A 67 -22.30 -20.77 9.92
C GLU A 67 -21.50 -20.25 11.12
N ARG A 68 -22.09 -19.28 11.83
CA ARG A 68 -21.46 -18.60 12.97
C ARG A 68 -20.97 -19.58 14.04
N GLU A 69 -21.78 -20.59 14.35
CA GLU A 69 -21.47 -21.58 15.38
C GLU A 69 -20.29 -22.47 14.99
N HIS A 70 -20.23 -22.90 13.73
CA HIS A 70 -19.10 -23.65 13.20
C HIS A 70 -17.81 -22.82 13.16
N ARG A 71 -17.88 -21.53 12.78
CA ARG A 71 -16.71 -20.63 12.85
C ARG A 71 -16.18 -20.48 14.26
N LYS A 72 -17.05 -20.23 15.25
CA LYS A 72 -16.64 -20.07 16.65
C LYS A 72 -15.91 -21.30 17.15
N ARG A 73 -16.43 -22.49 16.86
CA ARG A 73 -15.82 -23.76 17.25
C ARG A 73 -14.44 -23.93 16.61
N ALA A 74 -14.33 -23.76 15.30
CA ALA A 74 -13.05 -23.90 14.59
C ALA A 74 -11.99 -22.89 15.07
N ILE A 75 -12.40 -21.65 15.35
CA ILE A 75 -11.50 -20.63 15.91
C ILE A 75 -11.06 -21.00 17.33
N ALA A 76 -11.99 -21.46 18.18
CA ALA A 76 -11.66 -21.90 19.53
C ALA A 76 -10.66 -23.06 19.52
N GLU A 77 -10.90 -24.09 18.69
CA GLU A 77 -9.98 -25.23 18.50
C GLU A 77 -8.59 -24.77 18.03
N TYR A 78 -8.53 -23.85 17.06
CA TYR A 78 -7.28 -23.28 16.57
C TYR A 78 -6.53 -22.51 17.67
N LEU A 79 -7.22 -21.67 18.44
CA LEU A 79 -6.63 -20.89 19.52
C LEU A 79 -6.12 -21.78 20.65
N MET A 80 -6.87 -22.83 21.02
CA MET A 80 -6.43 -23.83 22.00
C MET A 80 -5.17 -24.56 21.53
N LYS A 81 -5.09 -24.95 20.25
CA LYS A 81 -3.90 -25.61 19.67
C LYS A 81 -2.69 -24.68 19.62
N ARG A 82 -2.90 -23.39 19.33
CA ARG A 82 -1.83 -22.40 19.18
C ARG A 82 -1.33 -21.86 20.52
N HIS A 83 -2.19 -21.78 21.53
CA HIS A 83 -1.90 -21.19 22.84
C HIS A 83 -2.41 -22.08 24.00
N PRO A 84 -1.91 -23.32 24.14
CA PRO A 84 -2.43 -24.28 25.11
C PRO A 84 -2.34 -23.79 26.57
N GLU A 85 -1.34 -22.97 26.88
CA GLU A 85 -1.10 -22.40 28.22
C GLU A 85 -2.20 -21.45 28.68
N GLN A 86 -2.90 -20.78 27.75
CA GLN A 86 -3.99 -19.84 28.07
C GLN A 86 -5.32 -20.54 28.34
N PHE A 87 -5.44 -21.83 28.01
CA PHE A 87 -6.68 -22.61 28.11
C PHE A 87 -6.54 -23.83 29.05
N SER A 88 -5.44 -23.91 29.80
CA SER A 88 -5.20 -24.93 30.83
C SER A 88 -5.41 -24.31 32.23
N GLN A 89 -6.67 -24.11 32.62
CA GLN A 89 -7.09 -23.90 34.01
C GLN A 89 -8.36 -24.70 34.29
#